data_AF-A0A430QTE8-F1
#
_entry.id   AF-A0A430QTE8-F1
#
_cell.length_a   1.000
_cell.length_b   1.000
_cell.length_c   1.000
_cell.angle_alpha   90.00
_cell.angle_beta   90.00
_cell.angle_gamma   90.00
#
_symmetry.space_group_name_H-M   'P 1'
#
loop_
_entity.id
_entity.type
_entity.pdbx_description
1 polymer ?
#
loop_
_entity_poly.entity_id
_entity_poly.type
_entity_poly.pdbx_seq_one_letter_code
_entity_poly.pdbx_strand_id
1 'polypeptide(L)'
;MSKSTSRNKVEKGKNINSSFIVQDVIPGKASESEWNELIEDDFAEKTCFDITKDIVDETLSAIFQIYLKDQLIPFTVHQASLCLMQYIDLEFMSCDQGEPYINLNPEWFEDELAESSRIDSWAQGAISKTSYAKISDNLQPQNNHQVIQRLQNSLIHR
;
A
#
# COMPACT_ATOMS: atom_id res chain seq x y z
N MET A 1 -101.87 57.05 10.06
CA MET A 1 -101.21 56.30 8.96
C MET A 1 -100.63 57.34 8.01
N SER A 2 -99.37 57.77 8.20
CA SER A 2 -98.16 57.33 7.44
C SER A 2 -98.20 57.88 5.99
N LYS A 3 -97.28 58.73 5.49
CA LYS A 3 -95.81 58.58 5.33
C LYS A 3 -95.21 59.95 4.92
N SER A 4 -94.16 60.43 5.59
CA SER A 4 -92.73 60.53 5.16
C SER A 4 -92.44 61.01 3.72
N THR A 5 -91.73 62.14 3.60
CA THR A 5 -90.92 62.53 2.43
C THR A 5 -89.51 62.90 2.90
N SER A 6 -88.60 61.93 2.90
CA SER A 6 -87.16 62.16 3.11
C SER A 6 -86.47 62.35 1.77
N ARG A 7 -85.78 63.49 1.63
CA ARG A 7 -84.96 63.85 0.46
C ARG A 7 -83.73 62.95 0.40
N ASN A 8 -83.57 62.20 -0.69
CA ASN A 8 -82.33 61.49 -1.00
C ASN A 8 -81.31 62.44 -1.64
N LYS A 9 -80.07 62.34 -1.16
CA LYS A 9 -78.92 63.18 -1.45
C LYS A 9 -78.07 62.52 -2.55
N VAL A 10 -77.90 63.26 -3.64
CA VAL A 10 -76.84 63.26 -4.66
C VAL A 10 -75.77 62.16 -4.53
N GLU A 11 -75.81 61.28 -5.54
CA GLU A 11 -74.74 60.49 -6.12
C GLU A 11 -73.36 61.18 -6.02
N LYS A 12 -72.41 60.52 -5.34
CA LYS A 12 -70.99 60.82 -5.51
C LYS A 12 -70.26 59.52 -5.81
N GLY A 13 -70.29 59.16 -7.10
CA GLY A 13 -69.38 58.19 -7.67
C GLY A 13 -67.94 58.61 -7.36
N LYS A 14 -67.24 57.79 -6.60
CA LYS A 14 -65.79 57.81 -6.49
C LYS A 14 -65.30 56.42 -6.87
N ASN A 15 -64.98 56.32 -8.15
CA ASN A 15 -63.80 55.65 -8.70
C ASN A 15 -63.28 54.49 -7.83
N ILE A 16 -63.83 53.30 -8.09
CA ILE A 16 -63.16 52.05 -7.79
C ILE A 16 -62.07 51.93 -8.85
N ASN A 17 -60.94 52.58 -8.61
CA ASN A 17 -59.68 52.08 -9.15
C ASN A 17 -59.56 50.70 -8.53
N SER A 18 -59.96 49.66 -9.27
CA SER A 18 -59.49 48.31 -9.03
C SER A 18 -58.00 48.33 -9.31
N SER A 19 -57.24 48.92 -8.39
CA SER A 19 -55.86 48.55 -8.16
C SER A 19 -55.90 47.04 -8.04
N PHE A 20 -55.38 46.36 -9.06
CA PHE A 20 -55.00 44.96 -8.97
C PHE A 20 -54.42 44.77 -7.57
N ILE A 21 -55.08 43.96 -6.74
CA ILE A 21 -54.57 43.63 -5.43
C ILE A 21 -53.32 42.81 -5.72
N VAL A 22 -52.19 43.51 -5.89
CA VAL A 22 -50.88 42.90 -5.88
C VAL A 22 -50.77 42.34 -4.47
N GLN A 23 -50.82 41.02 -4.39
CA GLN A 23 -50.78 40.32 -3.12
C GLN A 23 -49.35 40.43 -2.62
N ASP A 24 -49.10 41.48 -1.83
CA ASP A 24 -47.80 41.74 -1.25
C ASP A 24 -47.53 40.71 -0.15
N VAL A 25 -46.47 39.93 -0.32
CA VAL A 25 -45.99 39.02 0.73
C VAL A 25 -45.30 39.84 1.83
N ILE A 26 -44.61 40.93 1.46
CA ILE A 26 -44.18 41.97 2.40
C ILE A 26 -44.78 43.31 1.95
N PRO A 27 -45.65 43.93 2.77
CA PRO A 27 -46.36 45.16 2.40
C PRO A 27 -45.41 46.25 1.89
N GLY A 28 -45.60 46.68 0.64
CA GLY A 28 -44.84 47.77 0.01
C GLY A 28 -43.36 47.49 -0.23
N LYS A 29 -42.90 46.23 -0.11
CA LYS A 29 -41.50 45.85 -0.36
C LYS A 29 -41.34 44.82 -1.46
N ALA A 30 -42.21 43.81 -1.52
CA ALA A 30 -42.15 42.83 -2.58
C ALA A 30 -43.48 42.08 -2.74
N SER A 31 -43.90 41.99 -3.99
CA SER A 31 -45.08 41.28 -4.46
C SER A 31 -44.84 39.77 -4.49
N GLU A 32 -45.91 38.97 -4.41
CA GLU A 32 -45.82 37.50 -4.51
C GLU A 32 -45.07 37.01 -5.77
N SER A 33 -45.18 37.73 -6.89
CA SER A 33 -44.44 37.43 -8.12
C SER A 33 -42.94 37.63 -7.94
N GLU A 34 -42.52 38.76 -7.39
CA GLU A 34 -41.09 39.06 -7.14
C GLU A 34 -40.49 38.08 -6.12
N TRP A 35 -41.26 37.68 -5.11
CA TRP A 35 -40.82 36.66 -4.15
C TRP A 35 -40.62 35.29 -4.78
N ASN A 36 -41.53 34.85 -5.65
CA ASN A 36 -41.40 33.57 -6.33
C ASN A 36 -40.23 33.58 -7.32
N GLU A 37 -40.00 34.69 -8.01
CA GLU A 37 -38.85 34.87 -8.91
C GLU A 37 -37.53 34.76 -8.14
N LEU A 38 -37.40 35.40 -6.98
CA LEU A 38 -36.21 35.27 -6.12
C LEU A 38 -35.98 33.83 -5.65
N ILE A 39 -37.04 33.09 -5.31
CA ILE A 39 -36.92 31.67 -4.92
C ILE A 39 -36.50 30.81 -6.11
N GLU A 40 -37.04 31.09 -7.30
CA GLU A 40 -36.68 30.38 -8.53
C GLU A 40 -35.22 30.65 -8.91
N ASP A 41 -34.76 31.89 -8.78
CA ASP A 41 -33.36 32.27 -9.00
C ASP A 41 -32.41 31.56 -8.02
N ASP A 42 -32.72 31.56 -6.72
CA ASP A 42 -31.93 30.83 -5.70
C ASP A 42 -31.84 29.32 -6.03
N PHE A 43 -32.95 28.74 -6.49
CA PHE A 43 -32.99 27.34 -6.90
C PHE A 43 -32.18 27.09 -8.18
N ALA A 44 -32.27 27.98 -9.16
CA ALA A 44 -31.51 27.92 -10.40
C ALA A 44 -30.01 28.04 -10.14
N GLU A 45 -29.59 28.96 -9.26
CA GLU A 45 -28.19 29.11 -8.85
C GLU A 45 -27.67 27.83 -8.20
N LYS A 46 -28.42 27.29 -7.24
CA LYS A 46 -28.06 26.02 -6.58
C LYS A 46 -27.94 24.88 -7.59
N THR A 47 -28.86 24.79 -8.54
CA THR A 47 -28.84 23.77 -9.59
C THR A 47 -27.60 23.91 -10.48
N CYS A 48 -27.28 25.12 -10.91
CA CYS A 48 -26.07 25.40 -11.68
C CYS A 48 -24.79 25.05 -10.89
N PHE A 49 -24.77 25.34 -9.59
CA PHE A 49 -23.68 24.98 -8.71
C PHE A 49 -23.50 23.47 -8.62
N ASP A 50 -24.58 22.73 -8.37
CA ASP A 50 -24.55 21.27 -8.24
C ASP A 50 -24.09 20.61 -9.56
N ILE A 51 -24.59 21.06 -10.72
CA ILE A 51 -24.14 20.59 -12.03
C ILE A 51 -22.64 20.87 -12.23
N THR A 52 -22.19 22.08 -11.92
CA THR A 52 -20.79 22.46 -12.10
C THR A 52 -19.89 21.62 -11.20
N LYS A 53 -20.30 21.41 -9.95
CA LYS A 53 -19.60 20.57 -8.99
C LYS A 53 -19.48 19.13 -9.51
N ASP A 54 -20.58 18.53 -9.95
CA ASP A 54 -20.58 17.15 -10.44
C ASP A 54 -19.65 16.98 -11.65
N ILE A 55 -19.65 17.95 -12.57
CA ILE A 55 -18.74 17.93 -13.73
C ILE A 55 -17.28 18.04 -13.27
N VAL A 56 -16.97 18.95 -12.35
CA VAL A 56 -15.59 19.13 -11.86
C VAL A 56 -15.12 17.88 -11.10
N ASP A 57 -15.95 17.33 -10.23
CA ASP A 57 -15.60 16.15 -9.44
C ASP A 57 -15.37 14.92 -10.35
N GLU A 58 -16.25 14.68 -11.31
CA GLU A 58 -16.12 13.56 -12.24
C GLU A 58 -14.92 13.72 -13.19
N THR A 59 -14.69 14.94 -13.71
CA THR A 59 -13.55 15.21 -14.60
C THR A 59 -12.23 15.08 -13.85
N LEU A 60 -12.13 15.61 -12.63
CA LEU A 60 -10.93 15.48 -11.81
C LEU A 60 -10.65 14.01 -11.47
N SER A 61 -11.69 13.25 -11.11
CA SER A 61 -11.59 11.81 -10.87
C SER A 61 -11.07 11.07 -12.10
N ALA A 62 -11.65 11.33 -13.27
CA ALA A 62 -11.23 10.70 -14.52
C ALA A 62 -9.77 11.03 -14.90
N ILE A 63 -9.38 12.32 -14.82
CA ILE A 63 -8.01 12.77 -15.10
C ILE A 63 -7.03 12.11 -14.12
N PHE A 64 -7.38 12.05 -12.84
CA PHE A 64 -6.53 11.42 -11.83
C PHE A 64 -6.33 9.93 -12.09
N GLN A 65 -7.37 9.22 -12.52
CA GLN A 65 -7.25 7.80 -12.89
C GLN A 65 -6.37 7.58 -14.13
N ILE A 66 -6.43 8.47 -15.11
CA ILE A 66 -5.54 8.43 -16.28
C ILE A 66 -4.10 8.67 -15.83
N TYR A 67 -3.87 9.71 -15.02
CA TYR A 67 -2.56 10.02 -14.48
C TYR A 67 -1.95 8.84 -13.71
N LEU A 68 -2.72 8.18 -12.84
CA LEU A 68 -2.24 7.01 -12.10
C LEU A 68 -1.82 5.86 -13.02
N LYS A 69 -2.59 5.60 -14.09
CA LYS A 69 -2.24 4.56 -15.08
C LYS A 69 -0.94 4.90 -15.81
N ASP A 70 -0.79 6.16 -16.21
CA ASP A 70 0.41 6.63 -16.93
C ASP A 70 1.65 6.62 -16.02
N GLN A 71 1.48 6.93 -14.74
CA GLN A 71 2.57 6.95 -13.77
C GLN A 71 2.91 5.59 -13.17
N LEU A 72 2.02 4.60 -13.25
CA LEU A 72 2.23 3.29 -12.63
C LEU A 72 3.54 2.64 -13.09
N ILE A 73 3.76 2.54 -14.41
CA ILE A 73 4.96 1.89 -14.96
C ILE A 73 6.23 2.68 -14.61
N PRO A 74 6.34 4.00 -14.89
CA PRO A 74 7.51 4.79 -14.52
C PRO A 74 7.83 4.70 -13.02
N PHE A 75 6.82 4.81 -12.17
CA PHE A 75 6.99 4.71 -10.73
C PHE A 75 7.48 3.33 -10.30
N THR A 76 6.84 2.25 -10.78
CA THR A 76 7.24 0.89 -10.44
C THR A 76 8.66 0.57 -10.93
N VAL A 77 9.02 0.98 -12.15
CA VAL A 77 10.38 0.79 -12.68
C VAL A 77 11.40 1.55 -11.84
N HIS A 78 11.12 2.81 -11.49
CA HIS A 78 11.99 3.59 -10.61
C HIS A 78 12.16 2.92 -9.24
N GLN A 79 11.06 2.48 -8.63
CA GLN A 79 11.09 1.80 -7.34
C GLN A 79 11.85 0.47 -7.39
N ALA A 80 11.66 -0.31 -8.47
CA ALA A 80 12.40 -1.54 -8.70
C ALA A 80 13.90 -1.26 -8.87
N SER A 81 14.27 -0.20 -9.60
CA SER A 81 15.67 0.22 -9.73
C SER A 81 16.28 0.60 -8.39
N LEU A 82 15.59 1.37 -7.56
CA LEU A 82 16.07 1.74 -6.22
C LEU A 82 16.24 0.50 -5.34
N CYS A 83 15.27 -0.42 -5.39
CA CYS A 83 15.33 -1.68 -4.68
C CYS A 83 16.54 -2.51 -5.12
N LEU A 84 16.78 -2.67 -6.43
CA LEU A 84 17.93 -3.40 -6.94
C LEU A 84 19.26 -2.77 -6.51
N MET A 85 19.37 -1.43 -6.47
CA MET A 85 20.56 -0.77 -5.94
C MET A 85 20.77 -1.12 -4.45
N GLN A 86 19.72 -1.07 -3.64
CA GLN A 86 19.80 -1.50 -2.24
C GLN A 86 20.18 -2.98 -2.11
N TYR A 87 19.65 -3.86 -2.97
CA TYR A 87 20.03 -5.26 -2.98
C TYR A 87 21.49 -5.46 -3.35
N ILE A 88 22.04 -4.74 -4.33
CA ILE A 88 23.48 -4.80 -4.66
C ILE A 88 24.32 -4.37 -3.45
N ASP A 89 23.89 -3.32 -2.74
CA ASP A 89 24.57 -2.87 -1.52
C ASP A 89 24.48 -3.91 -0.38
N LEU A 90 23.43 -4.74 -0.36
CA LEU A 90 23.20 -5.76 0.66
C LEU A 90 23.79 -7.14 0.29
N GLU A 91 23.87 -7.50 -0.99
CA GLU A 91 24.17 -8.84 -1.49
C GLU A 91 25.62 -9.04 -1.94
N PHE A 92 26.54 -8.22 -1.44
CA PHE A 92 27.89 -8.71 -1.21
C PHE A 92 28.30 -8.35 0.21
N MET A 93 27.77 -9.09 1.19
CA MET A 93 28.68 -9.52 2.25
C MET A 93 29.85 -10.18 1.51
N SER A 94 30.97 -9.44 1.45
CA SER A 94 32.18 -9.86 0.77
C SER A 94 32.38 -11.33 0.98
N CYS A 95 32.59 -12.10 -0.10
CA CYS A 95 32.87 -13.53 -0.02
C CYS A 95 33.87 -13.72 1.13
N ASP A 96 33.41 -14.37 2.20
CA ASP A 96 34.24 -14.57 3.38
C ASP A 96 35.50 -15.28 2.89
N GLN A 97 36.66 -14.65 3.09
CA GLN A 97 37.93 -15.20 2.62
C GLN A 97 38.30 -16.48 3.40
N GLY A 98 37.48 -16.84 4.39
CA GLY A 98 37.74 -17.90 5.34
C GLY A 98 38.78 -17.46 6.36
N GLU A 99 38.84 -18.18 7.47
CA GLU A 99 39.85 -17.91 8.50
C GLU A 99 41.26 -18.21 7.95
N PRO A 100 42.15 -17.21 7.87
CA PRO A 100 43.52 -17.47 7.48
C PRO A 100 44.20 -18.30 8.58
N TYR A 101 44.98 -19.31 8.17
CA TYR A 101 45.72 -20.18 9.08
C TYR A 101 44.85 -21.03 10.03
N ILE A 102 43.82 -21.70 9.50
CA ILE A 102 43.03 -22.73 10.20
C ILE A 102 43.92 -23.69 11.01
N ASN A 103 45.06 -24.09 10.44
CA ASN A 103 46.03 -24.98 11.08
C ASN A 103 46.77 -24.39 12.30
N LEU A 104 46.64 -23.10 12.57
CA LEU A 104 47.24 -22.43 13.73
C LEU A 104 46.21 -22.08 14.80
N ASN A 105 44.91 -22.18 14.50
CA ASN A 105 43.85 -21.89 15.45
C ASN A 105 43.34 -23.20 16.09
N PRO A 106 43.60 -23.43 17.39
CA PRO A 106 43.19 -24.65 18.09
C PRO A 106 41.68 -24.88 18.10
N GLU A 107 40.87 -23.82 17.96
CA GLU A 107 39.40 -23.91 17.93
C GLU A 107 38.88 -24.58 16.66
N TRP A 108 39.70 -24.69 15.61
CA TRP A 108 39.37 -25.37 14.36
C TRP A 108 39.93 -26.79 14.28
N PHE A 109 40.64 -27.24 15.31
CA PHE A 109 41.14 -28.61 15.34
C PHE A 109 39.99 -29.57 15.62
N GLU A 110 40.07 -30.74 15.02
CA GLU A 110 39.10 -31.80 15.30
C GLU A 110 39.19 -32.18 16.77
N ASP A 111 38.05 -32.16 17.46
CA ASP A 111 37.96 -32.63 18.83
C ASP A 111 38.38 -34.10 18.91
N GLU A 112 39.06 -34.47 20.00
CA GLU A 112 39.39 -35.87 20.25
C GLU A 112 38.10 -36.69 20.38
N LEU A 113 38.02 -37.79 19.64
CA LEU A 113 36.91 -38.72 19.73
C LEU A 113 36.82 -39.25 21.17
N ALA A 114 35.61 -39.27 21.72
CA ALA A 114 35.36 -39.85 23.03
C ALA A 114 35.88 -41.30 23.09
N GLU A 115 36.43 -41.69 24.24
CA GLU A 115 36.89 -43.06 24.45
C GLU A 115 35.77 -44.06 24.16
N SER A 116 36.11 -45.15 23.46
CA SER A 116 35.16 -46.22 23.18
C SER A 116 34.54 -46.72 24.48
N SER A 117 33.21 -46.82 24.52
CA SER A 117 32.52 -47.31 25.70
C SER A 117 33.03 -48.70 26.09
N ARG A 118 33.31 -48.90 27.39
CA ARG A 118 33.61 -50.24 27.90
C ARG A 118 32.41 -51.14 27.65
N ILE A 119 32.68 -52.34 27.14
CA ILE A 119 31.67 -53.38 26.97
C ILE A 119 31.02 -53.61 28.33
N ASP A 120 29.71 -53.41 28.41
CA ASP A 120 28.96 -53.58 29.64
C ASP A 120 28.87 -55.06 30.04
N SER A 121 28.40 -55.29 31.27
CA SER A 121 28.23 -56.64 31.81
C SER A 121 27.18 -57.46 31.05
N TRP A 122 26.39 -56.84 30.16
CA TRP A 122 25.34 -57.49 29.37
C TRP A 122 25.86 -57.97 28.00
N ALA A 123 26.88 -57.31 27.44
CA ALA A 123 27.48 -57.64 26.15
C ALA A 123 28.71 -58.57 26.24
N GLN A 124 29.21 -58.87 27.44
CA GLN A 124 30.47 -59.61 27.68
C GLN A 124 30.48 -61.07 27.20
N GLY A 125 29.34 -61.63 26.78
CA GLY A 125 29.20 -63.00 26.26
C GLY A 125 28.76 -63.11 24.79
N ALA A 126 28.40 -62.01 24.14
CA ALA A 126 27.86 -62.02 22.77
C ALA A 126 28.92 -61.80 21.68
N ILE A 127 30.17 -61.52 22.07
CA ILE A 127 31.29 -61.19 21.17
C ILE A 127 32.39 -62.24 21.35
N SER A 128 32.84 -62.86 20.25
CA SER A 128 33.94 -63.83 20.32
C SER A 128 35.24 -63.12 20.73
N LYS A 129 35.95 -63.64 21.74
CA LYS A 129 37.23 -63.10 22.21
C LYS A 129 38.34 -63.09 21.14
N THR A 130 38.11 -63.71 19.99
CA THR A 130 39.04 -63.77 18.84
C THR A 130 38.74 -62.76 17.75
N SER A 131 37.60 -62.09 17.76
CA SER A 131 37.31 -61.03 16.79
C SER A 131 37.82 -59.70 17.32
N TYR A 132 39.14 -59.50 17.23
CA TYR A 132 39.62 -58.15 16.99
C TYR A 132 39.00 -57.74 15.65
N ALA A 133 37.99 -56.88 15.67
CA ALA A 133 37.73 -56.08 14.49
C ALA A 133 39.03 -55.30 14.26
N LYS A 134 39.87 -55.79 13.35
CA LYS A 134 40.87 -54.94 12.73
C LYS A 134 40.06 -53.87 12.02
N ILE A 135 39.75 -52.79 12.74
CA ILE A 135 39.50 -51.51 12.11
C ILE A 135 40.74 -51.32 11.25
N SER A 136 40.57 -51.44 9.95
CA SER A 136 41.69 -51.43 9.05
C SER A 136 42.42 -50.11 9.24
N ASP A 137 43.67 -50.18 9.68
CA ASP A 137 44.64 -49.05 9.65
C ASP A 137 44.91 -48.53 8.22
N ASN A 138 44.07 -48.88 7.24
CA ASN A 138 44.14 -48.46 5.84
C ASN A 138 43.26 -47.25 5.52
N LEU A 139 42.67 -46.59 6.50
CA LEU A 139 42.36 -45.17 6.33
C LEU A 139 43.63 -44.39 6.69
N GLN A 140 44.64 -44.49 5.81
CA GLN A 140 45.54 -43.36 5.61
C GLN A 140 44.64 -42.14 5.48
N PRO A 141 44.87 -41.05 6.22
CA PRO A 141 44.24 -39.79 5.88
C PRO A 141 44.61 -39.56 4.42
N GLN A 142 43.61 -39.65 3.53
CA GLN A 142 43.78 -39.25 2.16
C GLN A 142 44.34 -37.83 2.26
N ASN A 143 45.60 -37.65 1.88
CA ASN A 143 46.22 -36.35 1.80
C ASN A 143 45.46 -35.58 0.72
N ASN A 144 44.33 -34.98 1.11
CA ASN A 144 43.48 -34.15 0.27
C ASN A 144 44.23 -32.91 -0.25
N HIS A 145 45.45 -32.67 0.26
CA HIS A 145 46.42 -31.72 -0.29
C HIS A 145 46.73 -31.93 -1.78
N GLN A 146 46.59 -33.14 -2.35
CA GLN A 146 46.79 -33.33 -3.80
C GLN A 146 45.60 -32.91 -4.66
N VAL A 147 44.38 -32.88 -4.10
CA VAL A 147 43.18 -32.45 -4.84
C VAL A 147 43.25 -30.94 -5.12
N ILE A 148 43.78 -30.16 -4.16
CA ILE A 148 43.96 -28.71 -4.32
C ILE A 148 45.04 -28.39 -5.37
N GLN A 149 46.16 -29.11 -5.41
CA GLN A 149 47.20 -28.87 -6.42
C GLN A 149 46.74 -29.18 -7.86
N ARG A 150 45.86 -30.17 -8.05
CA ARG A 150 45.32 -30.48 -9.40
C ARG A 150 44.38 -29.41 -9.94
N LEU A 151 43.63 -28.72 -9.07
CA LEU A 151 42.79 -27.59 -9.48
C LEU A 151 43.60 -26.31 -9.73
N GLN A 152 44.71 -26.11 -9.01
CA GLN A 152 45.62 -24.98 -9.28
C GLN A 152 46.33 -25.12 -10.64
N ASN A 153 46.76 -26.32 -11.02
CA ASN A 153 47.46 -26.53 -12.30
C ASN A 153 46.55 -26.51 -13.53
N SER A 154 45.23 -26.71 -13.39
CA SER A 154 44.27 -26.61 -14.51
C SER A 154 43.82 -25.17 -14.78
N LEU A 155 43.97 -24.26 -13.82
CA LEU A 155 43.63 -22.84 -13.95
C LEU A 155 44.77 -21.99 -14.54
N ILE A 156 46.00 -22.50 -14.60
CA ILE A 156 47.17 -21.77 -15.13
C ILE A 156 47.36 -22.02 -16.65
N HIS A 157 46.58 -22.92 -17.26
CA HIS A 157 46.66 -23.26 -18.70
C HIS A 157 45.38 -23.00 -19.51
N ARG A 158 44.61 -21.96 -19.16
CA ARG A 158 43.66 -21.31 -20.07
C ARG A 158 43.97 -19.82 -20.19
#